data_AF-A0A7J4SVD3-F1
#
_entry.id   AF-A0A7J4SVD3-F1
#
_cell.length_a   1.000
_cell.length_b   1.000
_cell.length_c   1.000
_cell.angle_alpha   90.00
_cell.angle_beta   90.00
_cell.angle_gamma   90.00
#
_symmetry.space_group_name_H-M   'P 1'
#
loop_
_entity.id
_entity.type
_entity.pdbx_description
1 polymer ?
#
loop_
_entity_poly.entity_id
_entity_poly.type
_entity_poly.pdbx_seq_one_letter_code
_entity_poly.pdbx_strand_id
1 'polypeptide(L)' 'GAQAAIRALTRAGMTITRIEDVTPIAHDGTKKKGGRRGRRV' A
#
# COMPACT_ATOMS: atom_id res chain seq x y z
N GLY A 1 -8.08 0.84 0.86
CA GLY A 1 -8.35 1.88 -0.16
C GLY A 1 -8.05 1.43 -1.57
N ALA A 2 -6.90 0.79 -1.82
CA ALA A 2 -6.43 0.43 -3.17
C ALA A 2 -7.46 -0.31 -4.05
N GLN A 3 -8.05 -1.39 -3.54
CA GLN A 3 -9.03 -2.18 -4.31
C GLN A 3 -10.31 -1.39 -4.64
N ALA A 4 -10.74 -0.48 -3.76
CA ALA A 4 -11.90 0.36 -4.02
C ALA A 4 -11.62 1.38 -5.13
N ALA A 5 -10.42 1.98 -5.14
CA ALA A 5 -9.99 2.89 -6.18
C ALA A 5 -9.89 2.20 -7.56
N ILE A 6 -9.30 1.01 -7.62
CA ILE A 6 -9.22 0.20 -8.86
C ILE A 6 -10.63 -0.07 -9.41
N ARG A 7 -11.56 -0.52 -8.56
CA ARG A 7 -12.96 -0.78 -8.96
C ARG A 7 -13.67 0.47 -9.47
N ALA A 8 -13.40 1.64 -8.88
CA ALA A 8 -13.97 2.90 -9.34
C ALA A 8 -13.50 3.27 -10.76
N LEU A 9 -12.20 3.12 -11.04
CA LEU A 9 -11.62 3.38 -12.36
C LEU A 9 -12.16 2.43 -13.44
N THR A 10 -12.28 1.14 -13.12
CA THR A 10 -12.91 0.16 -14.03
C THR A 10 -14.36 0.52 -14.33
N ARG A 11 -15.13 0.95 -13.32
CA ARG A 11 -16.53 1.41 -13.49
C ARG A 11 -16.65 2.69 -14.30
N ALA A 12 -15.64 3.56 -14.25
CA ALA A 12 -15.56 4.77 -15.07
C ALA A 12 -15.23 4.48 -16.55
N GLY A 13 -15.05 3.21 -16.92
CA GLY A 13 -14.80 2.79 -18.31
C GLY A 13 -13.32 2.70 -18.68
N MET A 14 -12.40 2.82 -17.72
CA MET A 14 -10.96 2.64 -17.97
C MET A 14 -10.61 1.15 -18.00
N THR A 15 -9.94 0.71 -19.07
CA THR A 15 -9.39 -0.65 -19.16
C THR A 15 -8.06 -0.73 -18.41
N ILE A 16 -8.01 -1.52 -17.34
CA ILE A 16 -6.80 -1.76 -16.56
C ILE A 16 -6.17 -3.05 -17.04
N THR A 17 -4.94 -3.00 -17.54
CA THR A 17 -4.27 -4.13 -18.20
C THR A 17 -3.32 -4.90 -17.28
N ARG A 18 -2.67 -4.21 -16.34
CA ARG A 18 -1.71 -4.81 -15.38
C ARG A 18 -1.80 -4.08 -14.05
N ILE A 19 -1.71 -4.84 -12.97
CA ILE A 19 -1.70 -4.33 -11.60
C ILE A 19 -0.53 -4.98 -10.89
N GLU A 20 0.32 -4.17 -10.27
CA GLU A 20 1.48 -4.62 -9.51
C GLU A 20 1.53 -3.91 -8.17
N ASP A 21 1.96 -4.67 -7.16
CA ASP A 21 2.38 -4.09 -5.89
C ASP A 21 3.88 -3.81 -5.96
N VAL A 22 4.21 -2.53 -6.10
CA VAL A 22 5.59 -2.03 -6.15
C VAL A 22 6.00 -1.40 -4.82
N THR A 23 5.32 -1.75 -3.72
CA THR A 23 5.70 -1.27 -2.40
C THR A 23 7.13 -1.68 -2.11
N PRO A 24 8.07 -0.73 -1.95
CA PRO A 24 9.48 -1.07 -1.78
C PRO A 24 9.69 -1.77 -0.45
N ILE A 25 10.30 -2.95 -0.51
CA ILE A 25 10.82 -3.64 0.67
C ILE A 25 12.25 -3.16 0.85
N ALA A 26 12.54 -2.56 2.01
CA ALA A 26 13.87 -2.06 2.29
C ALA A 26 14.86 -3.24 2.40
N HIS A 27 16.01 -3.12 1.75
CA HIS A 27 17.09 -4.11 1.86
C HIS A 27 17.60 -4.24 3.30
N ASP A 28 17.75 -3.09 3.98
CA ASP A 28 18.08 -2.97 5.39
C ASP A 28 17.06 -2.05 6.10
N GLY A 29 17.07 -2.06 7.43
CA GLY A 29 16.10 -1.32 8.25
C GLY A 29 16.72 -0.23 9.12
N THR A 30 16.04 0.91 9.21
CA THR A 30 16.23 1.87 10.30
C THR A 30 15.15 1.67 11.38
N LYS A 31 15.34 2.29 12.55
CA LYS A 31 14.40 2.15 13.67
C LYS A 31 13.02 2.73 13.29
N LYS A 32 12.01 1.86 13.21
CA LYS A 32 10.61 2.24 12.96
C LYS A 32 10.04 3.09 14.11
N LYS A 33 9.04 3.91 13.79
CA LYS A 33 8.29 4.70 14.78
C LYS A 33 7.63 3.78 15.83
N GLY A 34 7.61 4.20 17.10
CA GLY A 34 6.97 3.48 18.21
C GLY A 34 7.91 3.08 19.35
N GLY A 35 9.22 3.16 19.14
CA GLY A 35 10.22 2.91 20.20
C GLY A 35 10.10 1.52 20.84
N ARG A 36 10.74 1.33 22.00
CA ARG A 36 10.82 0.01 22.67
C ARG A 36 9.46 -0.55 23.11
N ARG A 37 8.52 0.34 23.44
CA ARG A 37 7.23 -0.05 24.05
C ARG A 37 6.05 0.02 23.09
N GLY A 38 6.26 0.47 21.85
CA GLY A 38 5.26 0.51 20.81
C GLY A 38 4.05 1.40 21.11
N ARG A 39 3.05 1.32 20.26
CA ARG A 39 1.72 1.88 20.48
C ARG A 39 0.96 0.99 21.48
N ARG A 40 0.36 1.60 22.52
CA ARG A 40 -0.28 0.92 23.67
C ARG A 40 -1.78 1.26 23.79
N VAL A 41 -2.48 1.22 22.67
CA VAL A 41 -3.95 1.35 22.62
C VAL A 41 -4.53 0.10 22.01
#